data_AF-A0A090XC27-F1
#
_entry.id   AF-A0A090XC27-F1
#
_cell.length_a   1.000
_cell.length_b   1.000
_cell.length_c   1.000
_cell.angle_alpha   90.00
_cell.angle_beta   90.00
_cell.angle_gamma   90.00
#
_symmetry.space_group_name_H-M   'P 1'
#
loop_
_entity.id
_entity.type
_entity.pdbx_description
1 polymer ?
#
loop_
_entity_poly.entity_id
_entity_poly.type
_entity_poly.pdbx_seq_one_letter_code
_entity_poly.pdbx_strand_id
1 'polypeptide(L)'
;EKGIYVPWTTNCLLCKTPETIEHVFSFLLGTPVLFWDVLQRTLKKDLEITSQSIRFLPITSHKLVPYDLIMLVGLYSIWCSRMAVRNADLNPRPVEAYFVEFVTQIRCTYTDQDDLPPWVKTCEKTM
;
A
#
# COMPACT_ATOMS: atom_id res chain seq x y z
N GLU A 1 20.41 -6.48 -26.33
CA GLU A 1 19.14 -6.03 -25.70
C GLU A 1 17.96 -6.58 -26.50
N LYS A 2 17.06 -7.35 -25.88
CA LYS A 2 15.86 -7.85 -26.56
C LYS A 2 14.87 -6.69 -26.66
N GLY A 3 14.74 -6.12 -27.86
CA GLY A 3 13.89 -4.97 -28.17
C GLY A 3 12.41 -5.26 -27.97
N ILE A 4 11.95 -5.17 -26.72
CA ILE A 4 10.54 -4.98 -26.42
C ILE A 4 10.33 -3.47 -26.44
N TYR A 5 9.64 -3.00 -27.47
CA TYR A 5 9.19 -1.61 -27.54
C TYR A 5 8.18 -1.38 -26.41
N VAL A 6 8.60 -0.67 -25.36
CA VAL A 6 7.72 -0.22 -24.29
C VAL A 6 7.26 1.18 -24.69
N PRO A 7 5.97 1.41 -25.00
CA PRO A 7 5.46 2.70 -25.50
C PRO A 7 5.60 3.87 -24.50
N TRP A 8 6.07 3.57 -23.29
CA TRP A 8 6.13 4.45 -22.15
C TRP A 8 7.57 4.49 -21.66
N THR A 9 8.07 5.66 -21.27
CA THR A 9 9.38 5.75 -20.63
C THR A 9 9.39 4.87 -19.38
N THR A 10 10.44 4.07 -19.17
CA THR A 10 10.72 3.43 -17.86
C THR A 10 11.07 4.44 -16.77
N ASN A 11 11.01 5.73 -17.09
CA ASN A 11 11.29 6.83 -16.19
C ASN A 11 10.01 7.27 -15.49
N CYS A 12 10.13 7.55 -14.19
CA CYS A 12 9.05 8.09 -13.39
C CYS A 12 8.64 9.47 -13.93
N LEU A 13 7.33 9.70 -14.08
CA LEU A 13 6.75 10.93 -14.63
C LEU A 13 7.14 12.20 -13.85
N LEU A 14 7.48 12.06 -12.56
CA LEU A 14 7.73 13.18 -11.65
C LEU A 14 9.21 13.59 -11.59
N CYS A 15 10.11 12.63 -11.52
CA CYS A 15 11.54 12.86 -11.32
C CYS A 15 12.40 12.46 -12.52
N LYS A 16 11.80 11.87 -13.56
CA LYS A 16 12.44 11.50 -14.83
C LYS A 16 13.62 10.52 -14.70
N THR A 17 13.77 9.85 -13.55
CA THR A 17 14.76 8.79 -13.33
C THR A 17 14.12 7.41 -13.52
N PRO A 18 14.92 6.36 -13.83
CA PRO A 18 14.38 5.01 -14.02
C PRO A 18 13.60 4.54 -12.79
N GLU A 19 12.41 4.02 -13.05
CA GLU A 19 11.47 3.55 -12.04
C GLU A 19 11.89 2.15 -11.57
N THR A 20 12.47 2.08 -10.37
CA THR A 20 12.71 0.83 -9.65
C THR A 20 11.55 0.52 -8.71
N ILE A 21 11.41 -0.72 -8.22
CA ILE A 21 10.38 -1.08 -7.22
C ILE A 21 10.52 -0.20 -5.96
N GLU A 22 11.75 0.09 -5.56
CA GLU A 22 12.02 1.02 -4.46
C GLU A 22 11.60 2.44 -4.83
N HIS A 23 11.78 2.87 -6.07
CA HIS A 23 11.31 4.18 -6.50
C HIS A 23 9.77 4.28 -6.55
N VAL A 24 9.09 3.20 -6.95
CA VAL A 24 7.62 3.07 -6.95
C VAL A 24 7.04 3.28 -5.56
N PHE A 25 7.69 2.69 -4.55
CA PHE A 25 7.16 2.60 -3.18
C PHE A 25 7.85 3.54 -2.18
N SER A 26 9.05 4.07 -2.50
CA SER A 26 9.95 4.65 -1.51
C SER A 26 10.36 6.10 -1.75
N PHE A 27 10.14 6.76 -2.90
CA PHE A 27 10.52 8.20 -2.94
C PHE A 27 9.88 9.05 -4.06
N LEU A 28 9.41 10.25 -3.67
CA LEU A 28 9.37 11.54 -4.42
C LEU A 28 8.05 12.29 -4.58
N LEU A 29 6.92 11.84 -4.04
CA LEU A 29 5.81 12.74 -3.70
C LEU A 29 5.42 12.40 -2.25
N GLY A 30 5.24 13.39 -1.38
CA GLY A 30 5.12 13.17 0.07
C GLY A 30 3.99 12.26 0.57
N THR A 31 3.09 11.78 -0.30
CA THR A 31 1.91 11.02 0.10
C THR A 31 2.14 9.59 0.59
N PRO A 32 3.02 8.73 0.01
CA PRO A 32 3.25 7.38 0.52
C PRO A 32 4.07 7.40 1.82
N VAL A 33 5.02 8.34 1.96
CA VAL A 33 5.81 8.50 3.19
C VAL A 33 4.94 9.01 4.33
N LEU A 34 4.10 10.03 4.09
CA LEU A 34 3.16 10.52 5.10
C LEU A 34 2.14 9.45 5.47
N PHE A 35 1.55 8.77 4.48
CA PHE A 35 0.63 7.66 4.72
C PHE A 35 1.29 6.56 5.56
N TRP A 36 2.52 6.17 5.22
CA TRP A 36 3.22 5.11 5.90
C TRP A 36 3.67 5.50 7.31
N ASP A 37 4.15 6.72 7.49
CA ASP A 37 4.53 7.29 8.78
C ASP A 37 3.32 7.40 9.72
N VAL A 38 2.16 7.83 9.18
CA VAL A 38 0.88 7.81 9.90
C VAL A 38 0.50 6.36 10.26
N LEU A 39 0.59 5.42 9.31
CA LEU A 39 0.25 4.01 9.54
C LEU A 39 1.14 3.37 10.62
N GLN A 40 2.46 3.62 10.58
CA GLN A 40 3.42 3.15 11.58
C GLN A 40 3.10 3.69 12.97
N ARG A 41 2.79 5.00 13.08
CA ARG A 41 2.42 5.62 14.36
C ARG A 41 1.10 5.09 14.90
N THR A 42 0.11 4.88 14.03
CA THR A 42 -1.19 4.33 14.39
C THR A 42 -1.07 2.89 14.91
N LEU A 43 -0.24 2.07 14.27
CA LEU A 43 0.01 0.69 14.67
C LEU A 43 1.04 0.55 15.81
N LYS A 44 1.75 1.64 16.15
CA LYS A 44 2.89 1.65 17.10
C LYS A 44 3.92 0.55 16.78
N LYS A 45 4.16 0.33 15.48
CA LYS A 45 5.11 -0.67 14.97
C LYS A 45 6.01 -0.03 13.94
N ASP A 46 7.28 -0.37 14.02
CA ASP A 46 8.24 -0.05 12.97
C ASP A 46 7.98 -0.98 11.78
N LEU A 47 7.70 -0.40 10.63
CA LEU A 47 7.40 -1.11 9.40
C LEU A 47 8.41 -0.63 8.36
N GLU A 48 9.64 -1.15 8.37
CA GLU A 48 10.64 -0.70 7.41
C GLU A 48 10.25 -1.12 5.98
N ILE A 49 10.12 -0.15 5.06
CA ILE A 49 9.96 -0.40 3.63
C ILE A 49 11.35 -0.58 3.02
N THR A 50 11.73 -1.83 2.78
CA THR A 50 12.92 -2.22 2.04
C THR A 50 12.51 -3.04 0.82
N SER A 51 13.39 -3.12 -0.17
CA SER A 51 13.22 -4.00 -1.35
C SER A 51 12.87 -5.44 -0.98
N GLN A 52 13.38 -5.91 0.15
CA GLN A 52 13.10 -7.23 0.70
C GLN A 52 11.75 -7.28 1.42
N SER A 53 11.40 -6.28 2.24
CA SER A 53 10.12 -6.29 2.95
C SER A 53 8.92 -6.10 2.03
N ILE A 54 9.05 -5.36 0.91
CA ILE A 54 8.02 -5.27 -0.13
C ILE A 54 7.77 -6.64 -0.78
N ARG A 55 8.82 -7.42 -1.02
CA ARG A 55 8.73 -8.72 -1.72
C ARG A 55 8.28 -9.85 -0.82
N PHE A 56 8.79 -9.89 0.40
CA PHE A 56 8.67 -11.04 1.29
C PHE A 56 7.71 -10.82 2.44
N LEU A 57 7.20 -9.59 2.62
CA LEU A 57 6.25 -9.15 3.65
C LEU A 57 6.45 -9.94 4.96
N PRO A 58 7.33 -9.53 5.87
CA PRO A 58 7.85 -10.41 6.92
C PRO A 58 6.72 -10.96 7.81
N ILE A 59 6.27 -12.17 7.46
CA ILE A 59 5.13 -12.84 8.09
C ILE A 59 5.51 -13.16 9.53
N THR A 60 5.16 -12.27 10.45
CA THR A 60 5.41 -12.53 11.86
C THR A 60 4.29 -13.44 12.35
N SER A 61 4.49 -14.76 12.24
CA SER A 61 3.53 -15.85 12.55
C SER A 61 2.95 -15.86 13.98
N HIS A 62 3.33 -14.92 14.85
CA HIS A 62 2.99 -14.92 16.28
C HIS A 62 2.12 -13.74 16.72
N LYS A 63 1.53 -12.98 15.80
CA LYS A 63 0.74 -11.79 16.17
C LYS A 63 -0.75 -12.02 15.94
N LEU A 64 -1.54 -11.65 16.95
CA LEU A 64 -3.01 -11.72 16.95
C LEU A 64 -3.66 -10.91 15.80
N VAL A 65 -2.93 -9.96 15.23
CA VAL A 65 -3.34 -9.06 14.16
C VAL A 65 -2.53 -9.37 12.90
N PRO A 66 -3.18 -9.55 11.73
CA PRO A 66 -2.49 -9.77 10.47
C PRO A 66 -1.90 -8.44 9.95
N TYR A 67 -0.77 -8.03 10.53
CA TYR A 67 -0.04 -6.84 10.10
C TYR A 67 0.39 -6.93 8.63
N ASP A 68 0.66 -8.15 8.15
CA ASP A 68 0.99 -8.43 6.76
C ASP A 68 -0.17 -8.04 5.83
N LEU A 69 -1.42 -8.33 6.22
CA LEU A 69 -2.59 -7.91 5.46
C LEU A 69 -2.68 -6.38 5.39
N ILE A 70 -2.47 -5.69 6.51
CA ILE A 70 -2.51 -4.22 6.57
C ILE A 70 -1.40 -3.61 5.71
N MET A 71 -0.17 -4.15 5.78
CA MET A 71 0.94 -3.72 4.92
C MET A 71 0.63 -3.95 3.44
N LEU A 72 0.08 -5.12 3.09
CA LEU A 72 -0.27 -5.46 1.71
C LEU A 72 -1.33 -4.50 1.15
N VAL A 73 -2.36 -4.22 1.93
CA VAL A 73 -3.41 -3.27 1.57
C VAL A 73 -2.85 -1.85 1.43
N GLY A 74 -1.93 -1.45 2.32
CA GLY A 74 -1.22 -0.17 2.21
C GLY A 74 -0.40 -0.06 0.91
N LEU A 75 0.40 -1.08 0.60
CA LEU A 75 1.19 -1.14 -0.64
C LEU A 75 0.28 -1.15 -1.88
N TYR A 76 -0.82 -1.90 -1.84
CA TYR A 76 -1.78 -1.95 -2.94
C TYR A 76 -2.48 -0.60 -3.15
N SER A 77 -2.82 0.11 -2.07
CA SER A 77 -3.41 1.45 -2.14
C SER A 77 -2.47 2.47 -2.79
N ILE A 78 -1.17 2.39 -2.46
CA ILE A 78 -0.13 3.20 -3.11
C ILE A 78 -0.06 2.87 -4.61
N TRP A 79 -0.05 1.58 -4.95
CA TRP A 79 -0.04 1.14 -6.33
C TRP A 79 -1.25 1.65 -7.12
N CYS A 80 -2.47 1.52 -6.58
CA CYS A 80 -3.70 1.98 -7.22
C CYS A 80 -3.67 3.49 -7.49
N SER A 81 -3.29 4.30 -6.49
CA SER A 81 -3.18 5.75 -6.66
C SER A 81 -2.16 6.12 -7.75
N ARG A 82 -1.01 5.45 -7.80
CA ARG A 82 -0.02 5.67 -8.86
C ARG A 82 -0.52 5.24 -10.24
N MET A 83 -1.21 4.11 -10.33
CA MET A 83 -1.77 3.63 -11.60
C MET A 83 -2.87 4.56 -12.12
N ALA A 84 -3.69 5.13 -11.25
CA ALA A 84 -4.71 6.10 -11.63
C ALA A 84 -4.08 7.35 -12.27
N VAL A 85 -2.98 7.85 -11.69
CA VAL A 85 -2.22 8.96 -12.29
C VAL A 85 -1.56 8.56 -13.60
N ARG A 86 -0.93 7.39 -13.66
CA ARG A 86 -0.25 6.88 -14.86
C ARG A 86 -1.21 6.66 -16.03
N ASN A 87 -2.41 6.16 -15.75
CA ASN A 87 -3.45 5.90 -16.76
C ASN A 87 -4.23 7.16 -17.14
N ALA A 88 -3.93 8.31 -16.53
CA ALA A 88 -4.69 9.55 -16.69
C ALA A 88 -6.19 9.34 -16.42
N ASP A 89 -6.51 8.60 -15.35
CA ASP A 89 -7.89 8.41 -14.92
C ASP A 89 -8.56 9.77 -14.66
N LEU A 90 -9.86 9.86 -14.95
CA LEU A 90 -10.65 11.09 -14.84
C LEU A 90 -10.66 11.67 -13.42
N ASN A 91 -10.47 10.85 -12.39
CA ASN A 91 -10.50 11.27 -10.99
C ASN A 91 -9.51 10.43 -10.15
N PRO A 92 -8.20 10.75 -10.20
CA PRO A 92 -7.20 10.02 -9.44
C PRO A 92 -7.37 10.32 -7.95
N ARG A 93 -7.57 9.27 -7.14
CA ARG A 93 -7.78 9.42 -5.69
C ARG A 93 -6.45 9.36 -4.92
N PRO A 94 -6.36 10.03 -3.75
CA PRO A 94 -5.21 9.88 -2.86
C PRO A 94 -5.14 8.46 -2.29
N VAL A 95 -3.95 8.06 -1.83
CA VAL A 95 -3.68 6.73 -1.24
C VAL A 95 -4.64 6.41 -0.09
N GLU A 96 -4.91 7.39 0.77
CA GLU A 96 -5.81 7.26 1.92
C GLU A 96 -7.23 6.81 1.52
N ALA A 97 -7.76 7.34 0.42
CA ALA A 97 -9.10 6.99 -0.05
C ALA A 97 -9.18 5.52 -0.48
N TYR A 98 -8.17 5.03 -1.21
CA TYR A 98 -8.08 3.61 -1.58
C TYR A 98 -7.89 2.73 -0.34
N PHE A 99 -7.06 3.15 0.61
CA PHE A 99 -6.79 2.39 1.82
C PHE A 99 -8.04 2.21 2.69
N VAL A 100 -8.78 3.31 2.94
CA VAL A 100 -10.04 3.26 3.70
C VAL A 100 -11.07 2.38 3.01
N GLU A 101 -11.17 2.45 1.68
CA GLU A 101 -12.08 1.61 0.88
C GLU A 101 -11.75 0.13 1.06
N PHE A 102 -10.48 -0.26 0.88
CA PHE A 102 -10.07 -1.66 1.04
C PHE A 102 -10.19 -2.17 2.47
N VAL A 103 -9.83 -1.37 3.48
CA VAL A 103 -9.99 -1.73 4.90
C VAL A 103 -11.48 -1.90 5.24
N THR A 104 -12.34 -1.04 4.71
CA THR A 104 -13.80 -1.15 4.87
C THR A 104 -14.33 -2.43 4.25
N GLN A 105 -13.89 -2.75 3.03
CA GLN A 105 -14.29 -3.97 2.33
C GLN A 105 -13.86 -5.22 3.11
N ILE A 106 -12.62 -5.25 3.60
CA ILE A 106 -12.10 -6.32 4.46
C ILE A 106 -13.00 -6.45 5.69
N ARG A 107 -13.26 -5.36 6.42
CA ARG A 107 -14.15 -5.40 7.58
C ARG A 107 -15.51 -5.99 7.24
N CYS A 108 -16.17 -5.52 6.19
CA CYS A 108 -17.47 -6.03 5.76
C CYS A 108 -17.44 -7.54 5.50
N THR A 109 -16.39 -8.05 4.84
CA THR A 109 -16.27 -9.50 4.58
C THR A 109 -16.11 -10.34 5.85
N TYR A 110 -15.51 -9.79 6.91
CA TYR A 110 -15.33 -10.51 8.17
C TYR A 110 -16.48 -10.30 9.16
N THR A 111 -17.27 -9.22 9.04
CA THR A 111 -18.45 -8.99 9.88
C THR A 111 -19.61 -9.94 9.56
N ASP A 112 -19.62 -10.52 8.37
CA ASP A 112 -20.62 -11.53 7.97
C ASP A 112 -20.28 -12.94 8.48
N GLN A 113 -19.14 -13.12 9.18
CA GLN A 113 -18.77 -14.41 9.77
C GLN A 113 -19.22 -14.51 11.24
N ASP A 114 -19.73 -15.68 11.64
CA ASP A 114 -20.25 -15.94 13.00
C ASP A 114 -19.21 -15.75 14.12
N ASP A 115 -17.92 -15.86 13.80
CA ASP A 115 -16.81 -15.73 14.75
C ASP A 115 -15.92 -14.54 14.37
N LEU A 116 -16.21 -13.37 14.94
CA LEU A 116 -15.53 -12.12 14.59
C LEU A 116 -14.08 -12.14 15.10
N PRO A 117 -13.08 -12.11 14.20
CA PRO A 117 -11.70 -12.15 14.64
C PRO A 117 -11.34 -10.92 15.48
N PRO A 118 -10.61 -11.06 16.60
CA PRO A 118 -10.31 -9.95 17.52
C PRO A 118 -9.51 -8.83 16.87
N TRP A 119 -8.85 -9.10 15.75
CA TRP A 119 -8.08 -8.11 15.00
C TRP A 119 -8.92 -7.17 14.12
N VAL A 120 -10.18 -7.51 13.80
CA VAL A 120 -11.05 -6.66 12.97
C VAL A 120 -11.28 -5.29 13.63
N LYS A 121 -11.32 -5.23 14.96
CA LYS A 121 -11.37 -3.96 15.73
C LYS A 121 -10.12 -3.08 15.54
N THR A 122 -9.01 -3.66 15.07
CA THR A 122 -7.79 -2.90 14.77
C THR A 122 -7.95 -2.12 13.47
N CYS A 123 -8.76 -2.62 12.54
CA CYS A 123 -9.09 -1.91 11.30
C CYS A 123 -9.81 -0.58 11.56
N GLU A 124 -10.61 -0.48 12.63
CA GLU A 124 -11.26 0.78 13.03
C GLU A 124 -10.28 1.85 13.49
N LYS A 125 -9.10 1.45 13.99
CA LYS A 125 -8.07 2.40 14.42
C LYS A 125 -7.27 2.96 13.25
N THR A 126 -7.30 2.28 12.11
CA THR A 126 -6.54 2.62 10.90
C THR A 126 -7.37 3.40 9.87
N MET A 127 -8.67 3.55 10.11
CA MET A 127 -9.59 4.42 9.35
C MET A 127 -9.62 5.81 9.99
#